data_AF-A0A1V3NGW5-F1
#
_entry.id   AF-A0A1V3NGW5-F1
#
_cell.length_a   1.000
_cell.length_b   1.000
_cell.length_c   1.000
_cell.angle_alpha   90.00
_cell.angle_beta   90.00
_cell.angle_gamma   90.00
#
_symmetry.space_group_name_H-M   'P 1'
#
loop_
_entity.id
_entity.type
_entity.pdbx_description
1 polymer ?
#
loop_
_entity_poly.entity_id
_entity_poly.type
_entity_poly.pdbx_seq_one_letter_code
_entity_poly.pdbx_strand_id
1 'polypeptide(L)'
;MFRGLLRDGVETTLRRLDLNNLVGRSAEDLLVGLTDTICHDGGSIDEAIGRDAWLETVAELDQFGIDDLDSLTTAQVSAIFMAYVSHAIEARLFQDIGINGFHVSASVSETESFERQLRDYIRRSVRDSFSSDLSSLPNLRDKEINDIVDGTYTDAWSLLEAWGDME
;
A
#
# COMPACT_ATOMS: atom_id res chain seq x y z
N MET A 1 9.84 -7.90 2.93
CA MET A 1 9.69 -8.72 1.70
C MET A 1 10.10 -7.93 0.45
N PHE A 2 9.46 -6.80 0.09
CA PHE A 2 9.72 -6.05 -1.15
C PHE A 2 11.19 -5.67 -1.38
N ARG A 3 11.90 -5.20 -0.34
CA ARG A 3 13.35 -4.93 -0.40
C ARG A 3 14.17 -6.17 -0.81
N GLY A 4 13.72 -7.36 -0.39
CA GLY A 4 14.31 -8.64 -0.79
C GLY A 4 14.09 -8.93 -2.28
N LEU A 5 12.86 -8.73 -2.78
CA LEU A 5 12.57 -8.89 -4.22
C LEU A 5 13.46 -7.98 -5.07
N LEU A 6 13.65 -6.73 -4.62
CA LEU A 6 14.49 -5.76 -5.32
C LEU A 6 16.00 -6.05 -5.24
N ARG A 7 16.48 -6.55 -4.11
CA ARG A 7 17.93 -6.74 -3.87
C ARG A 7 18.43 -8.13 -4.27
N ASP A 8 17.65 -9.15 -3.94
CA ASP A 8 18.05 -10.56 -3.98
C ASP A 8 17.35 -11.31 -5.15
N GLY A 9 16.34 -10.69 -5.78
CA GLY A 9 15.48 -11.29 -6.80
C GLY A 9 14.33 -12.11 -6.23
N VAL A 10 13.37 -12.47 -7.09
CA VAL A 10 12.14 -13.18 -6.72
C VAL A 10 12.44 -14.57 -6.17
N GLU A 11 13.11 -15.42 -6.93
CA GLU A 11 13.40 -16.81 -6.54
C GLU A 11 14.14 -16.91 -5.20
N THR A 12 15.22 -16.12 -5.02
CA THR A 12 16.00 -16.09 -3.78
C THR A 12 15.14 -15.64 -2.59
N THR A 13 14.28 -14.66 -2.80
CA THR A 13 13.40 -14.13 -1.75
C THR A 13 12.33 -15.13 -1.36
N LEU A 14 11.66 -15.77 -2.32
CA LEU A 14 10.65 -16.80 -2.06
C LEU A 14 11.27 -17.99 -1.33
N ARG A 15 12.48 -18.42 -1.72
CA ARG A 15 13.20 -19.50 -1.02
C ARG A 15 13.50 -19.15 0.43
N ARG A 16 13.91 -17.91 0.72
CA ARG A 16 14.18 -17.44 2.09
C ARG A 16 12.91 -17.41 2.96
N LEU A 17 11.75 -17.18 2.34
CA LEU A 17 10.46 -17.13 3.01
C LEU A 17 9.77 -18.50 3.08
N ASP A 18 10.44 -19.57 2.65
CA ASP A 18 9.88 -20.93 2.55
C ASP A 18 8.66 -21.04 1.61
N LEU A 19 8.60 -20.18 0.59
CA LEU A 19 7.50 -20.09 -0.39
C LEU A 19 7.86 -20.72 -1.74
N ASN A 20 8.74 -21.73 -1.75
CA ASN A 20 9.20 -22.39 -2.98
C ASN A 20 8.06 -23.06 -3.76
N ASN A 21 6.95 -23.40 -3.08
CA ASN A 21 5.74 -23.98 -3.66
C ASN A 21 4.93 -23.01 -4.55
N LEU A 22 5.28 -21.72 -4.54
CA LEU A 22 4.63 -20.69 -5.34
C LEU A 22 5.37 -20.38 -6.66
N VAL A 23 6.61 -20.86 -6.83
CA VAL A 23 7.40 -20.65 -8.06
C VAL A 23 6.66 -21.23 -9.28
N GLY A 24 6.56 -20.46 -10.36
CA GLY A 24 5.87 -20.85 -11.59
C GLY A 24 4.33 -20.88 -11.51
N ARG A 25 3.72 -20.36 -10.44
CA ARG A 25 2.25 -20.16 -10.36
C ARG A 25 1.83 -18.83 -10.98
N SER A 26 0.52 -18.64 -11.15
CA SER A 26 -0.02 -17.37 -11.63
C SER A 26 0.30 -16.23 -10.68
N ALA A 27 0.25 -14.99 -11.20
CA ALA A 27 0.53 -13.82 -10.40
C ALA A 27 -0.42 -13.69 -9.20
N GLU A 28 -1.70 -13.99 -9.42
CA GLU A 28 -2.75 -14.00 -8.41
C GLU A 28 -2.49 -15.05 -7.31
N ASP A 29 -2.22 -16.31 -7.68
CA ASP A 29 -1.97 -17.40 -6.72
C ASP A 29 -0.79 -17.11 -5.78
N LEU A 30 0.26 -16.50 -6.32
CA LEU A 30 1.47 -16.20 -5.58
C LEU A 30 1.26 -15.02 -4.62
N LEU A 31 0.50 -13.99 -5.01
CA LEU A 31 0.21 -12.85 -4.15
C LEU A 31 -0.77 -13.19 -3.03
N VAL A 32 -1.74 -14.06 -3.31
CA VAL A 32 -2.56 -14.69 -2.26
C VAL A 32 -1.66 -15.53 -1.33
N GLY A 33 -0.71 -16.27 -1.88
CA GLY A 33 0.27 -17.02 -1.09
C GLY A 33 1.22 -16.14 -0.26
N LEU A 34 1.44 -14.89 -0.67
CA LEU A 34 2.24 -13.91 0.06
C LEU A 34 1.46 -13.22 1.19
N THR A 35 0.12 -13.30 1.21
CA THR A 35 -0.72 -12.60 2.19
C THR A 35 -0.27 -12.89 3.62
N ASP A 36 -0.11 -14.15 3.99
CA ASP A 36 0.26 -14.49 5.37
C ASP A 36 1.70 -14.08 5.73
N THR A 37 2.57 -13.87 4.73
CA THR A 37 3.94 -13.36 4.95
C THR A 37 3.99 -11.84 5.08
N ILE A 38 3.12 -11.14 4.35
CA ILE A 38 3.03 -9.67 4.36
C ILE A 38 2.26 -9.19 5.58
N CYS A 39 1.18 -9.89 5.92
CA CYS A 39 0.22 -9.54 6.96
C CYS A 39 0.48 -10.30 8.26
N HIS A 40 1.65 -10.93 8.46
CA HIS A 40 1.98 -11.58 9.73
C HIS A 40 2.07 -10.57 10.88
N ASP A 41 1.73 -11.03 12.09
CA ASP A 41 1.88 -10.33 13.36
C ASP A 41 3.28 -9.69 13.53
N GLY A 42 3.31 -8.39 13.84
CA GLY A 42 4.55 -7.65 14.17
C GLY A 42 4.94 -6.50 13.24
N GLY A 43 4.05 -6.06 12.33
CA GLY A 43 4.21 -4.84 11.53
C GLY A 43 3.85 -3.54 12.29
N SER A 44 4.17 -2.38 11.70
CA SER A 44 3.72 -1.06 12.18
C SER A 44 2.26 -0.74 11.83
N ILE A 45 1.65 -1.56 10.96
CA ILE A 45 0.27 -1.47 10.50
C ILE A 45 -0.52 -2.57 11.20
N ASP A 46 -1.74 -2.24 11.65
CA ASP A 46 -2.70 -3.22 12.18
C ASP A 46 -2.91 -4.38 11.20
N GLU A 47 -2.95 -5.62 11.69
CA GLU A 47 -3.04 -6.81 10.84
C GLU A 47 -4.23 -6.75 9.87
N ALA A 48 -5.40 -6.32 10.35
CA ALA A 48 -6.60 -6.26 9.52
C ALA A 48 -6.45 -5.19 8.43
N ILE A 49 -5.94 -4.01 8.80
CA ILE A 49 -5.63 -2.93 7.85
C ILE A 49 -4.61 -3.39 6.81
N GLY A 50 -3.55 -4.08 7.24
CA GLY A 50 -2.52 -4.62 6.35
C GLY A 50 -3.07 -5.69 5.40
N ARG A 51 -3.98 -6.54 5.88
CA ARG A 51 -4.61 -7.56 5.04
C ARG A 51 -5.54 -6.95 4.00
N ASP A 52 -6.40 -6.02 4.41
CA ASP A 52 -7.31 -5.32 3.50
C ASP A 52 -6.52 -4.56 2.43
N ALA A 53 -5.48 -3.82 2.84
CA ALA A 53 -4.62 -3.09 1.92
C ALA A 53 -3.91 -3.99 0.91
N TRP A 54 -3.48 -5.19 1.35
CA TRP A 54 -2.86 -6.15 0.45
C TRP A 54 -3.86 -6.69 -0.57
N LEU A 55 -5.08 -7.04 -0.16
CA LEU A 55 -6.10 -7.53 -1.06
C LEU A 55 -6.50 -6.49 -2.11
N GLU A 56 -6.64 -5.22 -1.74
CA GLU A 56 -6.87 -4.12 -2.70
C GLU A 56 -5.70 -3.99 -3.68
N THR A 57 -4.46 -4.14 -3.20
CA THR A 57 -3.27 -4.14 -4.07
C THR A 57 -3.31 -5.28 -5.09
N VAL A 58 -3.75 -6.47 -4.67
CA VAL A 58 -3.89 -7.64 -5.55
C VAL A 58 -5.03 -7.42 -6.55
N ALA A 59 -6.12 -6.76 -6.17
CA ALA A 59 -7.21 -6.43 -7.09
C ALA A 59 -6.78 -5.45 -8.19
N GLU A 60 -5.77 -4.62 -7.95
CA GLU A 60 -5.21 -3.69 -8.93
C GLU A 60 -4.10 -4.31 -9.81
N LEU A 61 -3.87 -5.63 -9.77
CA LEU A 61 -2.67 -6.23 -10.38
C LEU A 61 -2.50 -5.98 -11.88
N ASP A 62 -3.59 -6.11 -12.62
CA ASP A 62 -3.60 -5.93 -14.07
C ASP A 62 -3.11 -4.51 -14.45
N GLN A 63 -3.31 -3.53 -13.56
CA GLN A 63 -2.87 -2.15 -13.77
C GLN A 63 -1.35 -1.99 -13.68
N PHE A 64 -0.66 -2.91 -13.01
CA PHE A 64 0.80 -2.95 -12.94
C PHE A 64 1.44 -3.66 -14.15
N GLY A 65 0.64 -4.27 -15.03
CA GLY A 65 1.13 -5.01 -16.20
C GLY A 65 1.99 -6.21 -15.80
N ILE A 66 1.59 -6.93 -14.75
CA ILE A 66 2.31 -8.08 -14.21
C ILE A 66 1.71 -9.35 -14.81
N ASP A 67 2.33 -9.85 -15.86
CA ASP A 67 1.93 -11.10 -16.51
C ASP A 67 2.66 -12.33 -15.93
N ASP A 68 3.85 -12.12 -15.34
CA ASP A 68 4.71 -13.14 -14.79
C ASP A 68 5.46 -12.60 -13.56
N LEU A 69 5.28 -13.27 -12.41
CA LEU A 69 5.94 -12.87 -11.18
C LEU A 69 7.39 -13.30 -11.09
N ASP A 70 7.80 -14.33 -11.84
CA ASP A 70 9.21 -14.76 -11.86
C ASP A 70 10.08 -13.74 -12.63
N SER A 71 9.46 -12.79 -13.34
CA SER A 71 10.12 -11.73 -14.11
C SER A 71 9.73 -10.31 -13.68
N LEU A 72 9.35 -10.11 -12.41
CA LEU A 72 9.06 -8.77 -11.87
C LEU A 72 10.23 -7.79 -12.08
N THR A 73 9.93 -6.70 -12.78
CA THR A 73 10.85 -5.57 -12.90
C THR A 73 10.87 -4.75 -11.60
N THR A 74 11.97 -4.04 -11.35
CA THR A 74 12.07 -3.08 -10.23
C THR A 74 10.92 -2.07 -10.22
N ALA A 75 10.49 -1.61 -11.40
CA ALA A 75 9.38 -0.67 -11.52
C ALA A 75 8.06 -1.29 -11.03
N GLN A 76 7.79 -2.55 -11.40
CA GLN A 76 6.58 -3.27 -10.96
C GLN A 76 6.61 -3.54 -9.46
N VAL A 77 7.73 -4.02 -8.90
CA VAL A 77 7.84 -4.25 -7.44
C VAL A 77 7.61 -2.96 -6.66
N SER A 78 8.18 -1.84 -7.11
CA SER A 78 7.98 -0.55 -6.48
C SER A 78 6.54 -0.05 -6.64
N ALA A 79 5.90 -0.29 -7.79
CA ALA A 79 4.50 0.07 -8.00
C ALA A 79 3.58 -0.69 -7.03
N ILE A 80 3.75 -2.01 -6.89
CA ILE A 80 3.02 -2.83 -5.92
C ILE A 80 3.25 -2.31 -4.50
N PHE A 81 4.50 -2.02 -4.14
CA PHE A 81 4.83 -1.49 -2.81
C PHE A 81 4.13 -0.15 -2.52
N MET A 82 4.16 0.79 -3.46
CA MET A 82 3.50 2.09 -3.31
C MET A 82 1.97 1.96 -3.25
N ALA A 83 1.39 1.06 -4.03
CA ALA A 83 -0.04 0.76 -3.97
C ALA A 83 -0.42 0.20 -2.60
N TYR A 84 0.32 -0.80 -2.11
CA TYR A 84 0.11 -1.36 -0.78
C TYR A 84 0.18 -0.32 0.33
N VAL A 85 1.20 0.54 0.32
CA VAL A 85 1.33 1.63 1.29
C VAL A 85 0.16 2.61 1.19
N SER A 86 -0.27 2.96 -0.03
CA SER A 86 -1.40 3.86 -0.23
C SER A 86 -2.69 3.27 0.34
N HIS A 87 -2.99 2.00 0.02
CA HIS A 87 -4.18 1.33 0.53
C HIS A 87 -4.18 1.18 2.05
N ALA A 88 -3.02 0.95 2.68
CA ALA A 88 -2.92 0.87 4.12
C ALA A 88 -3.24 2.21 4.80
N ILE A 89 -2.76 3.32 4.22
CA ILE A 89 -3.07 4.67 4.71
C ILE A 89 -4.56 4.98 4.49
N GLU A 90 -5.10 4.66 3.31
CA GLU A 90 -6.52 4.83 2.98
C GLU A 90 -7.42 4.05 3.96
N ALA A 91 -7.16 2.76 4.16
CA ALA A 91 -7.94 1.90 5.05
C ALA A 91 -7.91 2.41 6.50
N ARG A 92 -6.74 2.78 7.02
CA ARG A 92 -6.61 3.40 8.34
C ARG A 92 -7.41 4.69 8.45
N LEU A 93 -7.29 5.56 7.45
CA LEU A 93 -7.95 6.86 7.45
C LEU A 93 -9.48 6.73 7.41
N PHE A 94 -10.02 5.86 6.57
CA PHE A 94 -11.46 5.62 6.52
C PHE A 94 -12.00 4.94 7.78
N GLN A 95 -11.23 4.04 8.38
CA GLN A 95 -11.56 3.48 9.68
C GLN A 95 -11.63 4.59 10.75
N ASP A 96 -10.63 5.47 10.82
CA ASP A 96 -10.59 6.55 11.80
C ASP A 96 -11.68 7.61 11.54
N ILE A 97 -12.01 7.91 10.28
CA ILE A 97 -13.19 8.72 9.91
C ILE A 97 -14.48 8.10 10.46
N GLY A 98 -14.64 6.78 10.28
CA GLY A 98 -15.81 6.03 10.76
C GLY A 98 -15.92 6.00 12.28
N ILE A 99 -14.79 5.84 12.99
CA ILE A 99 -14.73 5.85 14.46
C ILE A 99 -15.04 7.24 15.02
N ASN A 100 -14.48 8.29 14.42
CA ASN A 100 -14.64 9.67 14.91
C ASN A 100 -15.96 10.32 14.48
N GLY A 101 -16.75 9.64 13.63
CA GLY A 101 -18.08 10.11 13.22
C GLY A 101 -18.02 11.38 12.37
N PHE A 102 -16.97 11.53 11.56
CA PHE A 102 -16.79 12.71 10.72
C PHE A 102 -17.89 12.74 9.64
N HIS A 103 -18.72 13.79 9.68
CA HIS A 103 -19.74 14.02 8.67
C HIS A 103 -19.15 14.84 7.53
N VAL A 104 -19.01 14.23 6.36
CA VAL A 104 -18.37 14.83 5.18
C VAL A 104 -19.37 15.59 4.30
N SER A 105 -20.63 15.14 4.23
CA SER A 105 -21.64 15.74 3.37
C SER A 105 -23.07 15.23 3.64
N ALA A 106 -24.06 15.91 3.07
CA ALA A 106 -25.47 15.52 3.10
C ALA A 106 -25.87 14.56 1.97
N SER A 107 -25.04 14.38 0.92
CA SER A 107 -25.33 13.51 -0.23
C SER A 107 -24.26 12.46 -0.51
N VAL A 108 -24.69 11.32 -1.07
CA VAL A 108 -23.80 10.23 -1.50
C VAL A 108 -22.78 10.70 -2.53
N SER A 109 -23.18 11.54 -3.49
CA SER A 109 -22.29 12.03 -4.55
C SER A 109 -21.15 12.91 -4.02
N GLU A 110 -21.42 13.71 -2.99
CA GLU A 110 -20.39 14.53 -2.35
C GLU A 110 -19.42 13.66 -1.55
N THR A 111 -19.94 12.65 -0.84
CA THR A 111 -19.11 11.66 -0.12
C THR A 111 -18.18 10.93 -1.09
N GLU A 112 -18.69 10.41 -2.22
CA GLU A 112 -17.86 9.74 -3.21
C GLU A 112 -16.80 10.68 -3.83
N SER A 113 -17.15 11.94 -4.06
CA SER A 113 -16.21 12.94 -4.59
C SER A 113 -15.10 13.26 -3.60
N PHE A 114 -15.46 13.38 -2.32
CA PHE A 114 -14.52 13.54 -1.24
C PHE A 114 -13.57 12.34 -1.14
N GLU A 115 -14.12 11.14 -1.12
CA GLU A 115 -13.38 9.89 -1.00
C GLU A 115 -12.36 9.74 -2.13
N ARG A 116 -12.76 10.07 -3.38
CA ARG A 116 -11.85 10.10 -4.53
C ARG A 116 -10.72 11.12 -4.37
N GLN A 117 -11.02 12.34 -3.90
CA GLN A 117 -10.00 13.37 -3.71
C GLN A 117 -8.97 12.97 -2.64
N LEU A 118 -9.42 12.35 -1.56
CA LEU A 118 -8.55 11.89 -0.48
C LEU A 118 -7.63 10.75 -0.95
N ARG A 119 -8.18 9.76 -1.67
CA ARG A 119 -7.38 8.70 -2.31
C ARG A 119 -6.37 9.24 -3.31
N ASP A 120 -6.79 10.16 -4.19
CA ASP A 120 -5.90 10.80 -5.15
C ASP A 120 -4.75 11.54 -4.46
N TYR A 121 -5.04 12.24 -3.36
CA TYR A 121 -4.04 12.91 -2.55
C TYR A 121 -3.03 11.91 -1.96
N ILE A 122 -3.51 10.88 -1.27
CA ILE A 122 -2.65 9.85 -0.64
C ILE A 122 -1.77 9.18 -1.70
N ARG A 123 -2.35 8.70 -2.80
CA ARG A 123 -1.61 8.02 -3.88
C ARG A 123 -0.55 8.92 -4.53
N ARG A 124 -0.79 10.23 -4.62
CA ARG A 124 0.21 11.20 -5.11
C ARG A 124 1.31 11.43 -4.07
N SER A 125 0.96 11.69 -2.81
CA SER A 125 1.90 11.92 -1.71
C SER A 125 2.84 10.74 -1.47
N VAL A 126 2.31 9.52 -1.48
CA VAL A 126 3.11 8.27 -1.39
C VAL A 126 4.07 8.19 -2.57
N ARG A 127 3.57 8.37 -3.80
CA ARG A 127 4.40 8.33 -5.00
C ARG A 127 5.49 9.38 -4.95
N ASP A 128 5.19 10.62 -4.58
CA ASP A 128 6.17 11.70 -4.52
C ASP A 128 7.25 11.42 -3.46
N SER A 129 6.85 10.83 -2.33
CA SER A 129 7.78 10.43 -1.25
C SER A 129 8.73 9.30 -1.66
N PHE A 130 8.27 8.32 -2.44
CA PHE A 130 9.07 7.17 -2.88
C PHE A 130 9.69 7.30 -4.28
N SER A 131 9.29 8.28 -5.10
CA SER A 131 9.73 8.44 -6.50
C SER A 131 11.00 9.25 -6.69
N SER A 132 11.43 10.03 -5.69
CA SER A 132 12.64 10.87 -5.80
C SER A 132 13.91 10.06 -6.11
N ASP A 133 13.92 8.77 -5.75
CA ASP A 133 14.82 7.78 -6.34
C ASP A 133 14.26 6.37 -6.10
N LEU A 134 13.53 5.78 -7.06
CA LEU A 134 13.01 4.40 -6.95
C LEU A 134 14.12 3.37 -6.68
N SER A 135 15.39 3.72 -6.97
CA SER A 135 16.56 2.91 -6.64
C SER A 135 16.94 2.94 -5.14
N SER A 136 16.36 3.85 -4.36
CA SER A 136 16.60 3.99 -2.92
C SER A 136 15.71 3.09 -2.05
N LEU A 137 14.57 2.62 -2.57
CA LEU A 137 13.63 1.75 -1.84
C LEU A 137 14.29 0.53 -1.16
N PRO A 138 15.21 -0.21 -1.83
CA PRO A 138 15.95 -1.30 -1.19
C PRO A 138 16.80 -0.89 0.01
N ASN A 139 17.21 0.38 0.07
CA ASN A 139 18.13 0.95 1.06
C ASN A 139 17.41 1.70 2.19
N LEU A 140 16.11 1.96 2.07
CA LEU A 140 15.33 2.58 3.13
C LEU A 140 15.25 1.68 4.37
N ARG A 141 15.41 2.31 5.53
CA ARG A 141 15.18 1.69 6.85
C ARG A 141 13.69 1.67 7.13
N ASP A 142 13.24 0.72 7.96
CA ASP A 142 11.83 0.61 8.34
C ASP A 142 11.32 1.88 9.03
N LYS A 143 12.18 2.57 9.80
CA LYS A 143 11.85 3.89 10.36
C LYS A 143 11.54 4.92 9.28
N GLU A 144 12.28 4.96 8.18
CA GLU A 144 12.07 5.94 7.11
C GLU A 144 10.76 5.67 6.37
N ILE A 145 10.42 4.39 6.17
CA ILE A 145 9.13 4.00 5.61
C ILE A 145 7.99 4.40 6.55
N ASN A 146 8.11 4.11 7.84
CA ASN A 146 7.10 4.48 8.83
C ASN A 146 6.92 6.00 8.93
N ASP A 147 8.01 6.76 8.93
CA ASP A 147 7.95 8.23 8.98
C ASP A 147 7.21 8.79 7.73
N ILE A 148 7.38 8.18 6.54
CA ILE A 148 6.63 8.54 5.34
C ILE A 148 5.14 8.18 5.46
N VAL A 149 4.84 6.98 5.96
CA VAL A 149 3.46 6.51 6.15
C VAL A 149 2.71 7.41 7.14
N ASP A 150 3.30 7.65 8.31
CA ASP A 150 2.72 8.47 9.37
C ASP A 150 2.59 9.94 8.96
N GLY A 151 3.58 10.48 8.23
CA GLY A 151 3.52 11.82 7.67
C GLY A 151 2.37 11.98 6.67
N THR A 152 2.28 11.06 5.71
CA THR A 152 1.20 11.07 4.71
C THR A 152 -0.18 10.94 5.35
N TYR A 153 -0.32 10.07 6.35
CA TYR A 153 -1.55 9.93 7.13
C TYR A 153 -1.91 11.24 7.84
N THR A 154 -0.94 11.86 8.53
CA THR A 154 -1.15 13.09 9.30
C THR A 154 -1.55 14.25 8.40
N ASP A 155 -0.93 14.37 7.23
CA ASP A 155 -1.25 15.41 6.26
C ASP A 155 -2.64 15.20 5.65
N ALA A 156 -3.00 13.95 5.33
CA ALA A 156 -4.34 13.61 4.84
C ALA A 156 -5.42 13.88 5.90
N TRP A 157 -5.14 13.57 7.17
CA TRP A 157 -6.02 13.90 8.30
C TRP A 157 -6.20 15.41 8.47
N SER A 158 -5.11 16.16 8.38
CA SER A 158 -5.16 17.64 8.46
C SER A 158 -5.97 18.25 7.32
N LEU A 159 -5.89 17.67 6.11
CA LEU A 159 -6.70 18.07 4.97
C LEU A 159 -8.19 17.77 5.20
N LEU A 160 -8.50 16.60 5.75
CA LEU A 160 -9.85 16.22 6.18
C LEU A 160 -10.41 17.25 7.19
N GLU A 161 -9.67 17.59 8.25
CA GLU A 161 -10.08 18.57 9.26
C GLU A 161 -10.34 19.95 8.64
N ALA A 162 -9.44 20.42 7.78
CA ALA A 162 -9.59 21.70 7.10
C ALA A 162 -10.84 21.77 6.20
N TRP A 163 -11.24 20.63 5.61
CA TRP A 163 -12.48 20.55 4.84
C TRP A 163 -13.73 20.50 5.70
N GLY A 164 -13.69 19.83 6.86
CA GLY A 164 -14.80 19.80 7.81
C GLY A 164 -15.09 21.14 8.47
N ASP A 165 -14.05 21.93 8.73
CA ASP A 165 -14.18 23.29 9.28
C ASP A 165 -14.80 24.31 8.30
N MET A 166 -14.96 23.94 7.02
CA MET A 166 -15.55 24.79 5.98
C MET A 166 -17.08 24.62 5.82
N GLU A 167 -17.71 23.65 6.49
CA GLU A 167 -19.18 23.49 6.57
C GLU A 167 -19.81 24.30 7.73
#